data_AF-A0A9D6LUN5-F1
#
_entry.id   AF-A0A9D6LUN5-F1
#
_cell.length_a   1.000
_cell.length_b   1.000
_cell.length_c   1.000
_cell.angle_alpha   90.00
_cell.angle_beta   90.00
_cell.angle_gamma   90.00
#
_symmetry.space_group_name_H-M   'P 1'
#
loop_
_entity.id
_entity.type
_entity.pdbx_description
1 polymer ?
#
loop_
_entity_poly.entity_id
_entity_poly.type
_entity_poly.pdbx_seq_one_letter_code
_entity_poly.pdbx_strand_id
1 'polypeptide(L)'
;EVVKRARPFGMKALAYDPFVAAGLAEDEGVELVLLDELYGRSDYISLHAALTPQTHKLLNREAFARMKDGVRIVNCARGELIDGEALDEALVSGKVAGAALDVFSPEPPPAGFALFTRETLVATPHIAGSTEEAQEIVGVRIAEQVHEYLKNAVVINGVNVPALSAEEYRHLRPYVQLATRLGAFVAQVSTGTPQGVRLVYSGKLAEANTNLIRNAALAGMLNRFLSQRANLVNAAQIAAARGWRIDEVRGARVQYSDSVSVVLSTDRGESSVEGTVLLNDSPRLLSVDGIQVETPLRGHLVFMKNQDVPGVIGRVGTILGENHINIANFSLGRRENHARPDQPAEAIAVVHIDEPISEPVLAELRRSPAVKFACAVELD
;
A
#
# COMPACT_ATOMS: atom_id res chain seq x y z
N GLU A 1 -9.09 -29.11 9.81
CA GLU A 1 -8.06 -30.16 9.70
C GLU A 1 -7.90 -31.02 10.95
N VAL A 2 -7.73 -30.43 12.15
CA VAL A 2 -7.69 -31.19 13.42
C VAL A 2 -8.99 -31.96 13.68
N VAL A 3 -10.16 -31.33 13.52
CA VAL A 3 -11.47 -32.00 13.64
C VAL A 3 -11.55 -33.24 12.72
N LYS A 4 -11.11 -33.10 11.46
CA LYS A 4 -11.13 -34.21 10.48
C LYS A 4 -10.28 -35.40 10.95
N ARG A 5 -9.10 -35.14 11.54
CA ARG A 5 -8.23 -36.18 12.15
C ARG A 5 -8.78 -36.76 13.45
N ALA A 6 -9.58 -36.01 14.20
CA ALA A 6 -10.17 -36.47 15.45
C ALA A 6 -11.39 -37.38 15.24
N ARG A 7 -12.14 -37.21 14.14
CA ARG A 7 -13.37 -38.00 13.86
C ARG A 7 -13.19 -39.52 13.94
N PRO A 8 -12.14 -40.15 13.37
CA PRO A 8 -11.95 -41.60 13.45
C PRO A 8 -11.78 -42.13 14.88
N PHE A 9 -11.42 -41.27 15.84
CA PHE A 9 -11.31 -41.63 17.26
C PHE A 9 -12.67 -41.56 18.00
N GLY A 10 -13.77 -41.29 17.29
CA GLY A 10 -15.10 -41.20 17.89
C GLY A 10 -15.32 -39.96 18.75
N MET A 11 -14.49 -38.93 18.61
CA MET A 11 -14.60 -37.69 19.38
C MET A 11 -15.79 -36.86 18.91
N LYS A 12 -16.54 -36.29 19.86
CA LYS A 12 -17.52 -35.23 19.59
C LYS A 12 -16.79 -33.89 19.49
N ALA A 13 -16.97 -33.17 18.37
CA ALA A 13 -16.30 -31.90 18.14
C ALA A 13 -17.18 -30.71 18.59
N LEU A 14 -16.62 -29.87 19.45
CA LEU A 14 -17.13 -28.56 19.83
C LEU A 14 -16.13 -27.50 19.34
N ALA A 15 -16.60 -26.34 18.90
CA ALA A 15 -15.72 -25.23 18.59
C ALA A 15 -16.31 -23.89 19.05
N TYR A 16 -15.41 -22.98 19.43
CA TYR A 16 -15.71 -21.56 19.58
C TYR A 16 -14.88 -20.81 18.54
N ASP A 17 -15.57 -20.16 17.60
CA ASP A 17 -14.97 -19.23 16.66
C ASP A 17 -16.03 -18.18 16.28
N PRO A 18 -15.89 -16.92 16.73
CA PRO A 18 -16.90 -15.89 16.47
C PRO A 18 -16.91 -15.43 15.00
N PHE A 19 -15.98 -15.91 14.17
CA PHE A 19 -15.86 -15.55 12.76
C PHE A 19 -16.32 -16.67 11.81
N VAL A 20 -16.75 -17.82 12.32
CA VAL A 20 -17.25 -18.95 11.52
C VAL A 20 -18.78 -18.95 11.53
N ALA A 21 -19.39 -19.04 10.35
CA ALA A 21 -20.84 -19.20 10.21
C ALA A 21 -21.29 -20.59 10.67
N ALA A 22 -22.41 -20.66 11.40
CA ALA A 22 -22.93 -21.92 11.98
C ALA A 22 -23.12 -23.04 10.95
N GLY A 23 -23.66 -22.74 9.76
CA GLY A 23 -23.87 -23.74 8.71
C GLY A 23 -22.57 -24.42 8.25
N LEU A 24 -21.45 -23.68 8.17
CA LEU A 24 -20.16 -24.26 7.77
C LEU A 24 -19.60 -25.23 8.82
N ALA A 25 -19.88 -24.97 10.10
CA ALA A 25 -19.48 -25.85 11.18
C ALA A 25 -20.35 -27.12 11.23
N GLU A 26 -21.67 -26.98 11.00
CA GLU A 26 -22.60 -28.11 10.93
C GLU A 26 -22.26 -29.08 9.81
N ASP A 27 -21.88 -28.59 8.62
CA ASP A 27 -21.43 -29.41 7.50
C ASP A 27 -20.17 -30.25 7.84
N GLU A 28 -19.35 -29.75 8.76
CA GLU A 28 -18.18 -30.43 9.30
C GLU A 28 -18.51 -31.18 10.62
N GLY A 29 -19.78 -31.36 10.98
CA GLY A 29 -20.20 -32.07 12.19
C GLY A 29 -19.62 -31.46 13.48
N VAL A 30 -19.39 -30.15 13.49
CA VAL A 30 -18.89 -29.38 14.63
C VAL A 30 -20.03 -28.55 15.20
N GLU A 31 -20.26 -28.69 16.50
CA GLU A 31 -21.21 -27.85 17.22
C GLU A 31 -20.50 -26.55 17.64
N LEU A 32 -20.93 -25.40 17.09
CA LEU A 32 -20.46 -24.10 17.56
C LEU A 32 -21.12 -23.77 18.90
N VAL A 33 -20.29 -23.41 19.88
CA VAL A 33 -20.71 -23.10 21.24
C VAL A 33 -20.02 -21.84 21.74
N LEU A 34 -20.57 -21.24 22.80
CA LEU A 34 -19.86 -20.18 23.51
C LEU A 34 -18.66 -20.75 24.28
N LEU A 35 -17.68 -19.89 24.54
CA LEU A 35 -16.42 -20.28 25.17
C LEU A 35 -16.62 -20.94 26.54
N ASP A 36 -17.57 -20.44 27.33
CA ASP A 36 -17.90 -20.99 28.65
C ASP A 36 -18.48 -22.40 28.56
N GLU A 37 -19.33 -22.65 27.57
CA GLU A 37 -19.85 -23.99 27.29
C GLU A 37 -18.75 -24.93 26.79
N LEU A 38 -17.83 -24.43 25.95
CA LEU A 38 -16.67 -25.19 25.49
C LEU A 38 -15.81 -25.64 26.66
N TYR A 39 -15.53 -24.75 27.62
CA TYR A 39 -14.74 -25.08 28.81
C TYR A 39 -15.43 -26.16 29.65
N GLY A 40 -16.72 -25.99 29.97
CA GLY A 40 -17.44 -26.93 30.83
C GLY A 40 -17.67 -28.32 30.21
N ARG A 41 -17.60 -28.45 28.88
CA ARG A 41 -17.95 -29.67 28.16
C ARG A 41 -16.75 -30.42 27.58
N SER A 42 -15.61 -29.78 27.40
CA SER A 42 -14.46 -30.36 26.71
C SER A 42 -13.58 -31.21 27.63
N ASP A 43 -13.26 -32.44 27.21
CA ASP A 43 -12.25 -33.29 27.86
C ASP A 43 -10.84 -33.03 27.30
N TYR A 44 -10.77 -32.53 26.06
CA TYR A 44 -9.57 -32.08 25.36
C TYR A 44 -9.84 -30.70 24.75
N ILE A 45 -8.92 -29.76 24.93
CA ILE A 45 -8.99 -28.42 24.33
C ILE A 45 -7.73 -28.20 23.50
N SER A 46 -7.91 -27.92 22.21
CA SER A 46 -6.83 -27.58 21.27
C SER A 46 -6.99 -26.16 20.76
N LEU A 47 -5.94 -25.34 20.90
CA LEU A 47 -5.96 -23.93 20.50
C LEU A 47 -5.51 -23.75 19.04
N HIS A 48 -6.28 -22.98 18.27
CA HIS A 48 -6.01 -22.67 16.86
C HIS A 48 -6.26 -21.19 16.51
N ALA A 49 -6.27 -20.31 17.53
CA ALA A 49 -6.53 -18.89 17.36
C ALA A 49 -5.26 -18.12 16.97
N ALA A 50 -5.43 -17.03 16.21
CA ALA A 50 -4.39 -16.02 16.08
C ALA A 50 -4.21 -15.24 17.39
N LEU A 51 -3.03 -14.64 17.58
CA LEU A 51 -2.80 -13.72 18.70
C LEU A 51 -3.41 -12.35 18.40
N THR A 52 -4.35 -11.94 19.24
CA THR A 52 -5.00 -10.62 19.25
C THR A 52 -5.14 -10.14 20.69
N PRO A 53 -5.48 -8.87 20.94
CA PRO A 53 -5.79 -8.40 22.30
C PRO A 53 -6.89 -9.22 22.98
N GLN A 54 -7.84 -9.79 22.22
CA GLN A 54 -8.95 -10.60 22.74
C GLN A 54 -8.55 -12.05 23.04
N THR A 55 -7.53 -12.59 22.36
CA THR A 55 -7.08 -13.99 22.54
C THR A 55 -5.82 -14.10 23.39
N HIS A 56 -5.18 -12.98 23.72
CA HIS A 56 -4.06 -12.95 24.66
C HIS A 56 -4.48 -13.50 26.03
N LYS A 57 -3.78 -14.52 26.51
CA LYS A 57 -4.10 -15.28 27.72
C LYS A 57 -5.54 -15.79 27.76
N LEU A 58 -6.05 -16.25 26.62
CA LEU A 58 -7.36 -16.90 26.51
C LEU A 58 -7.54 -18.01 27.55
N LEU A 59 -6.49 -18.80 27.80
CA LEU A 59 -6.45 -19.76 28.91
C LEU A 59 -5.71 -19.17 30.10
N ASN A 60 -6.46 -18.47 30.95
CA ASN A 60 -6.02 -17.93 32.24
C ASN A 60 -6.58 -18.75 33.42
N ARG A 61 -6.33 -18.31 34.66
CA ARG A 61 -6.80 -19.00 35.88
C ARG A 61 -8.32 -19.19 35.89
N GLU A 62 -9.08 -18.18 35.48
CA GLU A 62 -10.53 -18.21 35.43
C GLU A 62 -11.06 -19.17 34.34
N ALA A 63 -10.37 -19.25 33.20
CA ALA A 63 -10.68 -20.23 32.16
C ALA A 63 -10.44 -21.65 32.67
N PHE A 64 -9.26 -21.93 33.26
CA PHE A 64 -8.96 -23.26 33.81
C PHE A 64 -9.95 -23.68 34.89
N ALA A 65 -10.36 -22.77 35.78
CA ALA A 65 -11.34 -23.06 36.83
C ALA A 65 -12.70 -23.54 36.28
N ARG A 66 -13.11 -23.05 35.11
CA ARG A 66 -14.37 -23.41 34.44
C ARG A 66 -14.31 -24.70 33.65
N MET A 67 -13.12 -25.26 33.43
CA MET A 67 -12.96 -26.51 32.70
C MET A 67 -13.34 -27.72 33.55
N LYS A 68 -13.49 -28.88 32.91
CA LYS A 68 -13.57 -30.17 33.62
C LYS A 68 -12.27 -30.47 34.37
N ASP A 69 -12.38 -31.19 35.49
CA ASP A 69 -11.21 -31.74 36.16
C ASP A 69 -10.58 -32.84 35.30
N GLY A 70 -9.26 -32.81 35.16
CA GLY A 70 -8.51 -33.73 34.32
C GLY A 70 -8.57 -33.42 32.82
N VAL A 71 -8.97 -32.20 32.43
CA VAL A 71 -8.92 -31.74 31.04
C VAL A 71 -7.50 -31.82 30.49
N ARG A 72 -7.34 -32.08 29.19
CA ARG A 72 -6.04 -32.07 28.51
C ARG A 72 -5.96 -30.92 27.52
N ILE A 73 -4.81 -30.23 27.50
CA ILE A 73 -4.60 -29.01 26.72
C ILE A 73 -3.59 -29.25 25.60
N VAL A 74 -3.87 -28.75 24.40
CA VAL A 74 -2.94 -28.75 23.27
C VAL A 74 -2.81 -27.34 22.71
N ASN A 75 -1.59 -26.84 22.56
CA ASN A 75 -1.33 -25.56 21.91
C ASN A 75 -0.11 -25.63 20.99
N CYS A 76 -0.40 -25.63 19.69
CA CYS A 76 0.59 -25.47 18.62
C CYS A 76 0.33 -24.19 17.81
N ALA A 77 -0.38 -23.21 18.39
CA ALA A 77 -0.80 -21.99 17.70
C ALA A 77 0.08 -20.80 18.06
N ARG A 78 -0.13 -20.19 19.23
CA ARG A 78 0.67 -19.05 19.74
C ARG A 78 0.89 -19.22 21.24
N GLY A 79 2.12 -18.97 21.71
CA GLY A 79 2.48 -19.18 23.12
C GLY A 79 1.70 -18.28 24.07
N GLU A 80 1.39 -17.06 23.63
CA GLU A 80 0.71 -16.01 24.38
C GLU A 80 -0.79 -16.29 24.62
N LEU A 81 -1.36 -17.34 24.02
CA LEU A 81 -2.76 -17.72 24.26
C LEU A 81 -2.98 -18.34 25.63
N ILE A 82 -1.92 -18.82 26.28
CA ILE A 82 -1.97 -19.47 27.58
C ILE A 82 -1.19 -18.63 28.58
N ASP A 83 -1.79 -18.39 29.75
CA ASP A 83 -1.02 -17.91 30.89
C ASP A 83 -0.19 -19.07 31.47
N GLY A 84 1.13 -19.01 31.29
CA GLY A 84 2.05 -20.07 31.68
C GLY A 84 2.04 -20.39 33.18
N GLU A 85 1.88 -19.38 34.05
CA GLU A 85 1.78 -19.60 35.49
C GLU A 85 0.46 -20.29 35.85
N ALA A 86 -0.64 -19.86 35.23
CA ALA A 86 -1.94 -20.48 35.46
C ALA A 86 -1.97 -21.95 34.99
N LEU A 87 -1.31 -22.26 33.87
CA LEU A 87 -1.18 -23.64 33.40
C LEU A 87 -0.34 -24.48 34.37
N ASP A 88 0.77 -23.94 34.88
CA ASP A 88 1.61 -24.65 35.85
C ASP A 88 0.85 -24.99 37.13
N GLU A 89 0.10 -24.04 37.69
CA GLU A 89 -0.79 -24.26 38.84
C GLU A 89 -1.88 -25.29 38.54
N ALA A 90 -2.47 -25.25 37.34
CA ALA A 90 -3.50 -26.19 36.93
C ALA A 90 -2.97 -27.62 36.73
N LEU A 91 -1.73 -27.77 36.26
CA LEU A 91 -1.04 -29.06 36.15
C LEU A 91 -0.69 -29.61 37.55
N VAL A 92 -0.17 -28.76 38.44
CA VAL A 92 0.19 -29.16 39.81
C VAL A 92 -1.03 -29.59 40.61
N SER A 93 -2.15 -28.87 40.48
CA SER A 93 -3.39 -29.21 41.17
C SER A 93 -4.12 -30.43 40.59
N GLY A 94 -3.72 -30.91 39.41
CA GLY A 94 -4.43 -31.97 38.67
C GLY A 94 -5.70 -31.50 37.96
N LYS A 95 -6.00 -30.19 37.99
CA LYS A 95 -7.10 -29.60 37.20
C LYS A 95 -6.91 -29.90 35.72
N VAL A 96 -5.67 -29.75 35.23
CA VAL A 96 -5.23 -30.20 33.91
C VAL A 96 -4.45 -31.50 34.08
N ALA A 97 -4.92 -32.59 33.48
CA ALA A 97 -4.24 -33.90 33.57
C ALA A 97 -2.95 -33.96 32.73
N GLY A 98 -2.83 -33.10 31.73
CA GLY A 98 -1.63 -32.97 30.92
C GLY A 98 -1.76 -31.92 29.83
N ALA A 99 -0.62 -31.43 29.34
CA ALA A 99 -0.55 -30.44 28.28
C ALA A 99 0.46 -30.86 27.20
N ALA A 100 0.19 -30.49 25.96
CA ALA A 100 1.12 -30.60 24.84
C ALA A 100 1.32 -29.22 24.20
N LEU A 101 2.52 -28.67 24.30
CA LEU A 101 2.86 -27.31 23.85
C LEU A 101 3.99 -27.35 22.82
N ASP A 102 3.76 -26.75 21.65
CA ASP A 102 4.81 -26.52 20.65
C ASP A 102 5.31 -25.05 20.67
N VAL A 103 4.57 -24.16 21.32
CA VAL A 103 4.83 -22.72 21.34
C VAL A 103 4.83 -22.19 22.77
N PHE A 104 5.66 -21.18 23.04
CA PHE A 104 5.89 -20.66 24.40
C PHE A 104 5.93 -19.13 24.41
N SER A 105 5.77 -18.53 25.59
CA SER A 105 5.96 -17.10 25.79
C SER A 105 6.76 -16.87 27.09
N PRO A 106 7.98 -16.28 27.02
CA PRO A 106 8.70 -15.84 25.82
C PRO A 106 9.28 -17.02 25.01
N GLU A 107 9.68 -16.75 23.76
CA GLU A 107 10.35 -17.71 22.88
C GLU A 107 11.70 -17.13 22.38
N PRO A 108 12.84 -17.80 22.64
CA PRO A 108 13.00 -19.09 23.31
C PRO A 108 12.69 -19.03 24.82
N PRO A 109 12.16 -20.12 25.40
CA PRO A 109 11.95 -20.21 26.86
C PRO A 109 13.25 -20.02 27.64
N PRO A 110 13.21 -19.34 28.81
CA PRO A 110 14.40 -19.15 29.63
C PRO A 110 14.90 -20.48 30.21
N ALA A 111 16.18 -20.52 30.59
CA ALA A 111 16.73 -21.66 31.31
C ALA A 111 15.96 -21.90 32.63
N GLY A 112 15.61 -23.15 32.90
CA GLY A 112 14.84 -23.51 34.10
C GLY A 112 13.35 -23.16 34.03
N PHE A 113 12.79 -23.00 32.83
CA PHE A 113 11.36 -22.76 32.65
C PHE A 113 10.51 -23.81 33.39
N ALA A 114 9.72 -23.37 34.38
CA ALA A 114 9.10 -24.25 35.39
C ALA A 114 8.28 -25.39 34.77
N LEU A 115 7.53 -25.09 33.70
CA LEU A 115 6.72 -26.03 32.96
C LEU A 115 7.52 -27.25 32.46
N PHE A 116 8.81 -27.10 32.11
CA PHE A 116 9.65 -28.20 31.64
C PHE A 116 10.01 -29.23 32.72
N THR A 117 9.74 -28.92 33.99
CA THR A 117 9.91 -29.89 35.08
C THR A 117 8.70 -30.80 35.28
N ARG A 118 7.59 -30.55 34.56
CA ARG A 118 6.34 -31.29 34.70
C ARG A 118 6.36 -32.54 33.81
N GLU A 119 6.24 -33.73 34.41
CA GLU A 119 6.12 -35.00 33.67
C GLU A 119 4.84 -35.09 32.83
N THR A 120 3.82 -34.31 33.18
CA THR A 120 2.54 -34.20 32.48
C THR A 120 2.56 -33.23 31.29
N LEU A 121 3.73 -32.65 30.97
CA LEU A 121 3.94 -31.78 29.82
C LEU A 121 4.69 -32.52 28.71
N VAL A 122 4.13 -32.49 27.51
CA VAL A 122 4.84 -32.76 26.26
C VAL A 122 5.22 -31.42 25.64
N ALA A 123 6.50 -31.18 25.43
CA ALA A 123 7.02 -29.93 24.87
C ALA A 123 7.80 -30.20 23.59
N THR A 124 7.55 -29.41 22.55
CA THR A 124 8.33 -29.42 21.31
C THR A 124 8.77 -28.00 20.94
N PRO A 125 9.94 -27.79 20.31
CA PRO A 125 10.52 -26.47 20.13
C PRO A 125 10.03 -25.78 18.84
N HIS A 126 8.74 -25.48 18.76
CA HIS A 126 8.10 -24.78 17.64
C HIS A 126 8.36 -25.44 16.28
N ILE A 127 8.08 -26.74 16.22
CA ILE A 127 8.35 -27.60 15.05
C ILE A 127 7.09 -28.02 14.30
N ALA A 128 5.90 -27.54 14.66
CA ALA A 128 4.66 -27.92 13.99
C ALA A 128 4.67 -27.62 12.47
N GLY A 129 5.40 -26.60 12.03
CA GLY A 129 5.61 -26.27 10.61
C GLY A 129 6.94 -26.78 10.02
N SER A 130 7.76 -27.46 10.81
CA SER A 130 9.12 -27.88 10.44
C SER A 130 9.11 -29.28 9.82
N THR A 131 8.35 -29.46 8.75
CA THR A 131 8.33 -30.70 7.95
C THR A 131 8.87 -30.47 6.55
N GLU A 132 9.41 -31.52 5.91
CA GLU A 132 9.96 -31.43 4.55
C GLU A 132 8.89 -30.96 3.55
N GLU A 133 7.67 -31.49 3.65
CA GLU A 133 6.55 -31.14 2.76
C GLU A 133 6.08 -29.70 2.96
N ALA A 134 6.04 -29.23 4.21
CA ALA A 134 5.69 -27.85 4.51
C ALA A 134 6.72 -26.88 3.94
N GLN A 135 8.02 -27.19 4.10
CA GLN A 135 9.10 -26.38 3.54
C GLN A 135 9.10 -26.40 2.00
N GLU A 136 8.81 -27.54 1.37
CA GLU A 136 8.65 -27.63 -0.08
C GLU A 136 7.51 -26.74 -0.58
N ILE A 137 6.32 -26.86 0.02
CA ILE A 137 5.16 -26.04 -0.35
C ILE A 137 5.46 -24.55 -0.16
N VAL A 138 6.09 -24.16 0.95
CA VAL A 138 6.50 -22.76 1.20
C VAL A 138 7.49 -22.30 0.12
N GLY A 139 8.48 -23.12 -0.21
CA GLY A 139 9.47 -22.83 -1.24
C GLY A 139 8.83 -22.60 -2.61
N VAL A 140 7.95 -23.51 -3.05
CA VAL A 140 7.21 -23.38 -4.32
C VAL A 140 6.35 -22.13 -4.31
N ARG A 141 5.59 -21.86 -3.24
CA ARG A 141 4.70 -20.69 -3.14
C ARG A 141 5.47 -19.38 -3.20
N ILE A 142 6.63 -19.29 -2.54
CA ILE A 142 7.48 -18.10 -2.62
C ILE A 142 8.05 -17.94 -4.03
N ALA A 143 8.49 -19.02 -4.67
CA ALA A 143 8.98 -18.97 -6.05
C ALA A 143 7.90 -18.50 -7.03
N GLU A 144 6.66 -18.98 -6.90
CA GLU A 144 5.50 -18.53 -7.67
C GLU A 144 5.22 -17.04 -7.44
N GLN A 145 5.21 -16.58 -6.18
CA GLN A 145 5.00 -15.16 -5.85
C GLN A 145 6.08 -14.26 -6.46
N VAL A 146 7.35 -14.68 -6.37
CA VAL A 146 8.48 -13.94 -6.96
C VAL A 146 8.41 -13.95 -8.48
N HIS A 147 8.06 -15.09 -9.09
CA HIS A 147 7.88 -15.21 -10.54
C HIS A 147 6.79 -14.25 -11.04
N GLU A 148 5.61 -14.27 -10.43
CA GLU A 148 4.48 -13.42 -10.79
C GLU A 148 4.81 -11.93 -10.63
N TYR A 149 5.52 -11.57 -9.58
CA TYR A 149 5.99 -10.20 -9.42
C TYR A 149 7.01 -9.81 -10.50
N LEU A 150 8.04 -10.62 -10.76
CA LEU A 150 9.09 -10.24 -11.71
C LEU A 150 8.62 -10.26 -13.17
N LYS A 151 7.65 -11.10 -13.52
CA LYS A 151 7.12 -11.20 -14.89
C LYS A 151 5.93 -10.29 -15.15
N ASN A 152 4.99 -10.27 -14.21
CA ASN A 152 3.69 -9.65 -14.41
C ASN A 152 3.47 -8.44 -13.50
N ALA A 153 4.41 -8.17 -12.59
CA ALA A 153 4.32 -7.14 -11.54
C ALA A 153 3.09 -7.32 -10.63
N VAL A 154 2.60 -8.55 -10.52
CA VAL A 154 1.50 -8.94 -9.62
C VAL A 154 2.09 -9.32 -8.27
N VAL A 155 1.63 -8.69 -7.20
CA VAL A 155 2.03 -9.05 -5.83
C VAL A 155 0.95 -9.91 -5.19
N ILE A 156 1.25 -11.19 -4.99
CA ILE A 156 0.36 -12.16 -4.35
C ILE A 156 0.74 -12.23 -2.86
N ASN A 157 -0.26 -12.20 -1.97
CA ASN A 157 -0.09 -12.29 -0.51
C ASN A 157 0.89 -11.25 0.07
N GLY A 158 0.93 -10.06 -0.53
CA GLY A 158 1.79 -8.98 -0.05
C GLY A 158 1.44 -8.57 1.38
N VAL A 159 2.39 -8.69 2.30
CA VAL A 159 2.19 -8.35 3.71
C VAL A 159 2.05 -6.84 3.92
N ASN A 160 2.62 -6.05 3.00
CA ASN A 160 2.70 -4.59 3.08
C ASN A 160 2.16 -3.88 1.84
N VAL A 161 1.49 -4.59 0.93
CA VAL A 161 0.86 -3.99 -0.26
C VAL A 161 -0.60 -4.41 -0.38
N PRO A 162 -1.46 -3.57 -0.99
CA PRO A 162 -2.86 -3.90 -1.19
C PRO A 162 -3.03 -5.17 -2.03
N ALA A 163 -3.92 -6.06 -1.59
CA ALA A 163 -4.30 -7.24 -2.38
C ALA A 163 -5.06 -6.78 -3.64
N LEU A 164 -4.57 -7.16 -4.81
CA LEU A 164 -5.19 -6.91 -6.12
C LEU A 164 -5.14 -8.19 -6.96
N SER A 165 -6.19 -8.44 -7.73
CA SER A 165 -6.15 -9.47 -8.76
C SER A 165 -5.21 -9.08 -9.91
N ALA A 166 -4.75 -10.08 -10.68
CA ALA A 166 -3.91 -9.84 -11.86
C ALA A 166 -4.61 -9.03 -12.96
N GLU A 167 -5.95 -9.09 -13.04
CA GLU A 167 -6.74 -8.28 -13.97
C GLU A 167 -6.80 -6.82 -13.53
N GLU A 168 -7.13 -6.57 -12.26
CA GLU A 168 -7.13 -5.23 -11.68
C GLU A 168 -5.74 -4.59 -11.81
N TYR A 169 -4.68 -5.33 -11.52
CA TYR A 169 -3.32 -4.81 -11.66
C TYR A 169 -2.99 -4.41 -13.10
N ARG A 170 -3.32 -5.27 -14.09
CA ARG A 170 -3.09 -4.94 -15.51
C ARG A 170 -3.84 -3.69 -15.95
N HIS A 171 -5.06 -3.50 -15.45
CA HIS A 171 -5.85 -2.30 -15.73
C HIS A 171 -5.28 -1.04 -15.06
N LEU A 172 -4.78 -1.16 -13.83
CA LEU A 172 -4.26 -0.03 -13.05
C LEU A 172 -2.80 0.33 -13.38
N ARG A 173 -2.00 -0.61 -13.88
CA ARG A 173 -0.56 -0.43 -14.16
C ARG A 173 -0.24 0.83 -14.98
N PRO A 174 -0.95 1.16 -16.08
CA PRO A 174 -0.68 2.38 -16.83
C PRO A 174 -0.94 3.65 -16.01
N TYR A 175 -1.97 3.63 -15.16
CA TYR A 175 -2.31 4.75 -14.27
C TYR A 175 -1.34 4.89 -13.09
N VAL A 176 -0.72 3.79 -12.64
CA VAL A 176 0.39 3.83 -11.67
C VAL A 176 1.60 4.56 -12.28
N GLN A 177 1.94 4.30 -13.54
CA GLN A 177 3.01 5.02 -14.24
C GLN A 177 2.65 6.50 -14.44
N LEU A 178 1.42 6.78 -14.91
CA LEU A 178 0.90 8.15 -15.04
C LEU A 178 1.00 8.91 -13.71
N ALA A 179 0.48 8.34 -12.62
CA ALA A 179 0.47 8.98 -11.31
C ALA A 179 1.89 9.25 -10.79
N THR A 180 2.82 8.31 -10.96
CA THR A 180 4.25 8.52 -10.64
C THR A 180 4.80 9.75 -11.34
N ARG A 181 4.55 9.86 -12.65
CA ARG A 181 5.06 10.98 -13.45
C ARG A 181 4.34 12.29 -13.17
N LEU A 182 3.02 12.27 -12.91
CA LEU A 182 2.29 13.47 -12.48
C LEU A 182 2.81 13.97 -11.14
N GLY A 183 3.08 13.07 -10.20
CA GLY A 183 3.71 13.40 -8.92
C GLY A 183 5.09 14.01 -9.08
N ALA A 184 5.95 13.39 -9.91
CA ALA A 184 7.29 13.92 -10.21
C ALA A 184 7.24 15.28 -10.92
N PHE A 185 6.30 15.47 -11.84
CA PHE A 185 6.10 16.73 -12.56
C PHE A 185 5.66 17.83 -11.60
N VAL A 186 4.57 17.61 -10.84
CA VAL A 186 4.02 18.65 -9.94
C VAL A 186 5.04 19.07 -8.89
N ALA A 187 5.82 18.13 -8.34
CA ALA A 187 6.87 18.44 -7.37
C ALA A 187 8.02 19.28 -7.95
N GLN A 188 8.27 19.22 -9.26
CA GLN A 188 9.32 20.02 -9.93
C GLN A 188 8.82 21.41 -10.33
N VAL A 189 7.54 21.56 -10.68
CA VAL A 189 6.96 22.84 -11.10
C VAL A 189 6.37 23.66 -9.94
N SER A 190 6.15 23.04 -8.78
CA SER A 190 5.75 23.72 -7.56
C SER A 190 6.93 24.38 -6.84
N THR A 191 6.65 25.43 -6.09
CA THR A 191 7.63 26.11 -5.23
C THR A 191 7.13 26.11 -3.79
N GLY A 192 8.05 26.13 -2.82
CA GLY A 192 7.70 26.11 -1.40
C GLY A 192 7.80 24.73 -0.75
N THR A 193 7.43 24.67 0.52
CA THR A 193 7.46 23.46 1.34
C THR A 193 6.13 22.72 1.22
N PRO A 194 6.11 21.46 0.77
CA PRO A 194 4.89 20.66 0.72
C PRO A 194 4.20 20.49 2.08
N GLN A 195 2.89 20.70 2.11
CA GLN A 195 2.04 20.55 3.30
C GLN A 195 0.95 19.49 3.12
N GLY A 196 0.62 19.15 1.87
CA GLY A 196 -0.39 18.15 1.58
C GLY A 196 -0.57 17.92 0.09
N VAL A 197 -1.33 16.87 -0.21
CA VAL A 197 -1.68 16.47 -1.57
C VAL A 197 -3.15 16.07 -1.60
N ARG A 198 -3.83 16.48 -2.67
CA ARG A 198 -5.16 15.99 -3.02
C ARG A 198 -5.09 15.24 -4.34
N LEU A 199 -5.59 14.01 -4.35
CA LEU A 199 -5.76 13.24 -5.58
C LEU A 199 -7.23 13.19 -5.96
N VAL A 200 -7.52 13.42 -7.24
CA VAL A 200 -8.87 13.29 -7.80
C VAL A 200 -8.86 12.21 -8.87
N TYR A 201 -9.78 11.25 -8.74
CA TYR A 201 -9.94 10.16 -9.70
C TYR A 201 -11.26 10.31 -10.44
N SER A 202 -11.21 10.23 -11.76
CA SER A 202 -12.38 10.36 -12.63
C SER A 202 -12.60 9.11 -13.47
N GLY A 203 -13.82 8.92 -13.97
CA GLY A 203 -14.18 7.76 -14.79
C GLY A 203 -14.22 6.46 -13.99
N LYS A 204 -13.76 5.36 -14.58
CA LYS A 204 -13.71 4.02 -13.96
C LYS A 204 -12.76 3.97 -12.75
N LEU A 205 -11.75 4.84 -12.72
CA LEU A 205 -10.81 4.92 -11.61
C LEU A 205 -11.47 5.37 -10.29
N ALA A 206 -12.58 6.13 -10.37
CA ALA A 206 -13.32 6.55 -9.18
C ALA A 206 -13.93 5.36 -8.41
N GLU A 207 -14.18 4.23 -9.09
CA GLU A 207 -14.73 3.01 -8.51
C GLU A 207 -13.64 1.98 -8.15
N ALA A 208 -12.43 2.13 -8.68
CA ALA A 208 -11.33 1.19 -8.49
C ALA A 208 -10.63 1.29 -7.11
N ASN A 209 -9.75 0.33 -6.83
CA ASN A 209 -8.84 0.39 -5.69
C ASN A 209 -7.64 1.31 -6.00
N THR A 210 -7.72 2.56 -5.54
CA THR A 210 -6.78 3.64 -5.88
C THR A 210 -5.47 3.63 -5.09
N ASN A 211 -5.28 2.67 -4.15
CA ASN A 211 -4.12 2.67 -3.25
C ASN A 211 -2.78 2.69 -3.98
N LEU A 212 -2.64 1.93 -5.07
CA LEU A 212 -1.41 1.94 -5.88
C LEU A 212 -1.21 3.26 -6.62
N ILE A 213 -2.27 3.87 -7.15
CA ILE A 213 -2.21 5.15 -7.85
C ILE A 213 -1.81 6.27 -6.88
N ARG A 214 -2.43 6.31 -5.69
CA ARG A 214 -2.06 7.22 -4.61
C ARG A 214 -0.57 7.09 -4.26
N ASN A 215 -0.13 5.87 -3.94
CA ASN A 215 1.24 5.65 -3.50
C ASN A 215 2.25 5.94 -4.61
N ALA A 216 1.88 5.73 -5.87
CA ALA A 216 2.68 6.09 -7.03
C ALA A 216 2.88 7.61 -7.14
N ALA A 217 1.80 8.40 -7.08
CA ALA A 217 1.89 9.86 -7.09
C ALA A 217 2.74 10.39 -5.93
N LEU A 218 2.51 9.87 -4.72
CA LEU A 218 3.29 10.19 -3.53
C LEU A 218 4.78 9.86 -3.73
N ALA A 219 5.10 8.67 -4.25
CA ALA A 219 6.48 8.28 -4.51
C ALA A 219 7.16 9.22 -5.53
N GLY A 220 6.45 9.56 -6.61
CA GLY A 220 6.92 10.52 -7.61
C GLY A 220 7.24 11.90 -7.02
N MET A 221 6.36 12.42 -6.16
CA MET A 221 6.59 13.70 -5.48
C MET A 221 7.74 13.62 -4.46
N LEU A 222 7.73 12.58 -3.62
CA LEU A 222 8.67 12.43 -2.51
C LEU A 222 10.10 12.21 -3.00
N ASN A 223 10.31 11.45 -4.07
CA ASN A 223 11.66 11.16 -4.58
C ASN A 223 12.42 12.40 -5.05
N ARG A 224 11.75 13.55 -5.20
CA ARG A 224 12.41 14.85 -5.42
C ARG A 224 13.11 15.37 -4.15
N PHE A 225 12.55 15.11 -2.98
CA PHE A 225 12.96 15.73 -1.71
C PHE A 225 13.74 14.77 -0.80
N LEU A 226 13.84 13.49 -1.15
CA LEU A 226 14.38 12.46 -0.26
C LEU A 226 15.75 11.93 -0.69
N SER A 227 16.60 11.67 0.30
CA SER A 227 17.81 10.86 0.14
C SER A 227 17.52 9.35 0.10
N GLN A 228 16.45 8.89 0.77
CA GLN A 228 15.95 7.52 0.68
C GLN A 228 14.74 7.43 -0.27
N ARG A 229 14.78 6.50 -1.23
CA ARG A 229 13.71 6.38 -2.24
C ARG A 229 12.38 5.91 -1.64
N ALA A 230 11.34 6.70 -1.85
CA ALA A 230 9.95 6.29 -1.66
C ALA A 230 9.49 5.38 -2.82
N ASN A 231 8.61 4.42 -2.52
CA ASN A 231 8.07 3.46 -3.47
C ASN A 231 6.57 3.22 -3.24
N LEU A 232 5.96 2.34 -4.04
CA LEU A 232 4.52 2.01 -3.99
C LEU A 232 4.04 1.45 -2.65
N VAL A 233 4.96 1.00 -1.79
CA VAL A 233 4.67 0.39 -0.48
C VAL A 233 4.68 1.45 0.61
N ASN A 234 5.77 2.24 0.68
CA ASN A 234 6.06 3.09 1.83
C ASN A 234 5.72 4.58 1.64
N ALA A 235 5.37 5.03 0.43
CA ALA A 235 5.22 6.45 0.14
C ALA A 235 4.16 7.15 1.02
N ALA A 236 3.00 6.52 1.26
CA ALA A 236 1.98 7.08 2.14
C ALA A 236 2.45 7.24 3.58
N GLN A 237 3.17 6.25 4.12
CA GLN A 237 3.72 6.32 5.47
C GLN A 237 4.80 7.40 5.58
N ILE A 238 5.66 7.53 4.56
CA ILE A 238 6.72 8.55 4.49
C ILE A 238 6.13 9.98 4.42
N ALA A 239 5.05 10.17 3.65
CA ALA A 239 4.33 11.44 3.56
C ALA A 239 3.62 11.78 4.87
N ALA A 240 2.90 10.83 5.47
CA ALA A 240 2.22 11.03 6.75
C ALA A 240 3.20 11.35 7.89
N ALA A 241 4.36 10.67 7.94
CA ALA A 241 5.42 10.96 8.91
C ALA A 241 6.02 12.37 8.76
N ARG A 242 5.83 13.02 7.61
CA ARG A 242 6.21 14.41 7.34
C ARG A 242 5.07 15.41 7.60
N GLY A 243 3.93 14.93 8.09
CA GLY A 243 2.76 15.76 8.35
C GLY A 243 2.00 16.19 7.09
N TRP A 244 2.20 15.51 5.95
CA TRP A 244 1.41 15.83 4.75
C TRP A 244 -0.04 15.42 4.95
N ARG A 245 -0.98 16.34 4.70
CA ARG A 245 -2.40 15.98 4.57
C ARG A 245 -2.60 15.26 3.23
N ILE A 246 -3.16 14.07 3.25
CA ILE A 246 -3.44 13.28 2.04
C ILE A 246 -4.95 13.16 1.88
N ASP A 247 -5.49 13.85 0.87
CA ASP A 247 -6.93 13.86 0.56
C ASP A 247 -7.18 13.09 -0.74
N GLU A 248 -8.20 12.23 -0.78
CA GLU A 248 -8.64 11.54 -1.99
C GLU A 248 -10.08 11.92 -2.31
N VAL A 249 -10.33 12.31 -3.56
CA VAL A 249 -11.65 12.69 -4.08
C VAL A 249 -12.00 11.77 -5.23
N ARG A 250 -13.17 11.14 -5.15
CA ARG A 250 -13.74 10.35 -6.24
C ARG A 250 -14.72 11.22 -7.01
N GLY A 251 -14.36 11.60 -8.22
CA GLY A 251 -15.16 12.47 -9.08
C GLY A 251 -16.43 11.78 -9.56
N ALA A 252 -17.49 12.55 -9.78
CA ALA A 252 -18.69 12.05 -10.42
C ALA A 252 -18.37 11.57 -11.85
N ARG A 253 -19.09 10.54 -12.32
CA ARG A 253 -18.86 9.90 -13.62
C ARG A 253 -19.13 10.89 -14.77
N VAL A 254 -18.10 11.58 -15.25
CA VAL A 254 -18.17 12.36 -16.51
C VAL A 254 -17.87 11.40 -17.67
N GLN A 255 -18.71 11.41 -18.70
CA GLN A 255 -18.89 10.29 -19.64
C GLN A 255 -17.69 9.89 -20.53
N TYR A 256 -16.51 10.51 -20.50
CA TYR A 256 -15.56 10.32 -21.62
C TYR A 256 -14.06 10.10 -21.35
N SER A 257 -13.52 10.13 -20.13
CA SER A 257 -12.15 9.59 -19.91
C SER A 257 -11.83 9.26 -18.45
N ASP A 258 -11.01 8.23 -18.26
CA ASP A 258 -10.36 7.93 -16.99
C ASP A 258 -9.21 8.93 -16.81
N SER A 259 -9.23 9.73 -15.74
CA SER A 259 -8.18 10.71 -15.46
C SER A 259 -7.76 10.68 -14.00
N VAL A 260 -6.52 11.12 -13.77
CA VAL A 260 -5.94 11.33 -12.44
C VAL A 260 -5.50 12.78 -12.36
N SER A 261 -6.00 13.51 -11.36
CA SER A 261 -5.50 14.82 -11.00
C SER A 261 -4.74 14.77 -9.68
N VAL A 262 -3.60 15.45 -9.63
CA VAL A 262 -2.77 15.62 -8.44
C VAL A 262 -2.67 17.10 -8.14
N VAL A 263 -3.07 17.50 -6.94
CA VAL A 263 -2.93 18.86 -6.42
C VAL A 263 -1.93 18.83 -5.28
N LEU A 264 -0.83 19.56 -5.42
CA LEU A 264 0.19 19.73 -4.39
C LEU A 264 -0.03 21.07 -3.68
N SER A 265 -0.31 21.04 -2.38
CA SER A 265 -0.44 22.23 -1.55
C SER A 265 0.89 22.50 -0.83
N THR A 266 1.38 23.72 -0.95
CA THR A 266 2.61 24.21 -0.30
C THR A 266 2.34 25.46 0.53
N ASP A 267 3.32 25.89 1.31
CA ASP A 267 3.31 27.19 2.01
C ASP A 267 3.25 28.41 1.06
N ARG A 268 3.51 28.23 -0.24
CA ARG A 268 3.49 29.29 -1.27
C ARG A 268 2.30 29.23 -2.23
N GLY A 269 1.41 28.26 -2.05
CA GLY A 269 0.22 28.08 -2.87
C GLY A 269 0.02 26.63 -3.34
N GLU A 270 -0.96 26.45 -4.21
CA GLU A 270 -1.29 25.15 -4.79
C GLU A 270 -0.81 25.07 -6.25
N SER A 271 -0.42 23.88 -6.68
CA SER A 271 -0.25 23.58 -8.10
C SER A 271 -1.02 22.31 -8.41
N SER A 272 -1.70 22.28 -9.55
CA SER A 272 -2.47 21.13 -9.99
C SER A 272 -2.00 20.63 -11.34
N VAL A 273 -2.03 19.32 -11.51
CA VAL A 273 -1.81 18.65 -12.80
C VAL A 273 -2.89 17.61 -13.00
N GLU A 274 -3.31 17.42 -14.24
CA GLU A 274 -4.23 16.35 -14.63
C GLU A 274 -3.66 15.59 -15.81
N GLY A 275 -3.83 14.29 -15.81
CA GLY A 275 -3.44 13.45 -16.92
C GLY A 275 -4.35 12.25 -17.13
N THR A 276 -4.17 11.61 -18.27
CA THR A 276 -4.87 10.38 -18.67
C THR A 276 -3.89 9.42 -19.35
N VAL A 277 -4.34 8.20 -19.61
CA VAL A 277 -3.61 7.19 -20.37
C VAL A 277 -4.31 7.02 -21.71
N LEU A 278 -3.59 7.29 -22.80
CA LEU A 278 -4.07 7.00 -24.16
C LEU A 278 -3.76 5.55 -24.56
N LEU A 279 -4.22 5.17 -25.76
CA LEU A 279 -3.91 3.89 -26.38
C LEU A 279 -2.40 3.57 -26.29
N ASN A 280 -2.08 2.29 -26.09
CA ASN A 280 -0.73 1.76 -25.86
C ASN A 280 -0.06 2.22 -24.56
N ASP A 281 -0.82 2.32 -23.46
CA ASP A 281 -0.32 2.64 -22.12
C ASP A 281 0.48 3.97 -22.07
N SER A 282 0.12 4.95 -22.90
CA SER A 282 0.89 6.20 -23.06
C SER A 282 0.40 7.30 -22.12
N PRO A 283 1.19 7.71 -21.09
CA PRO A 283 0.77 8.76 -20.16
C PRO A 283 0.78 10.13 -20.83
N ARG A 284 -0.32 10.86 -20.68
CA ARG A 284 -0.51 12.22 -21.21
C ARG A 284 -0.83 13.19 -20.10
N LEU A 285 -0.17 14.34 -20.13
CA LEU A 285 -0.60 15.52 -19.42
C LEU A 285 -1.77 16.14 -20.18
N LEU A 286 -2.83 16.53 -19.48
CA LEU A 286 -4.01 17.19 -20.02
C LEU A 286 -4.08 18.65 -19.61
N SER A 287 -3.78 18.94 -18.33
CA SER A 287 -3.82 20.31 -17.82
C SER A 287 -2.81 20.54 -16.70
N VAL A 288 -2.43 21.81 -16.54
CA VAL A 288 -1.64 22.32 -15.42
C VAL A 288 -2.30 23.59 -14.89
N ASP A 289 -2.54 23.69 -13.58
CA ASP A 289 -3.22 24.82 -12.93
C ASP A 289 -4.53 25.24 -13.64
N GLY A 290 -5.28 24.25 -14.11
CA GLY A 290 -6.53 24.44 -14.85
C GLY A 290 -6.40 24.97 -16.28
N ILE A 291 -5.18 25.16 -16.80
CA ILE A 291 -4.92 25.51 -18.19
C ILE A 291 -4.70 24.21 -18.98
N GLN A 292 -5.48 24.01 -20.03
CA GLN A 292 -5.39 22.84 -20.91
C GLN A 292 -4.09 22.87 -21.71
N VAL A 293 -3.26 21.82 -21.57
CA VAL A 293 -1.97 21.67 -22.26
C VAL A 293 -1.71 20.18 -22.48
N GLU A 294 -2.07 19.68 -23.66
CA GLU A 294 -1.95 18.26 -23.98
C GLU A 294 -0.54 17.91 -24.46
N THR A 295 0.17 17.01 -23.77
CA THR A 295 1.51 16.58 -24.19
C THR A 295 1.91 15.22 -23.59
N PRO A 296 2.77 14.41 -24.24
CA PRO A 296 3.35 13.22 -23.63
C PRO A 296 4.06 13.53 -22.32
N LEU A 297 3.76 12.78 -21.26
CA LEU A 297 4.40 12.94 -19.96
C LEU A 297 5.55 11.94 -19.83
N ARG A 298 6.71 12.25 -20.44
CA ARG A 298 7.93 11.43 -20.46
C ARG A 298 9.16 12.28 -20.83
N GLY A 299 10.37 11.75 -20.63
CA GLY A 299 11.60 12.35 -21.13
C GLY A 299 11.96 13.68 -20.48
N HIS A 300 12.70 14.49 -21.24
CA HIS A 300 13.16 15.80 -20.85
C HIS A 300 12.13 16.87 -21.26
N LEU A 301 11.63 17.62 -20.28
CA LEU A 301 10.65 18.67 -20.49
C LEU A 301 11.16 20.02 -19.99
N VAL A 302 10.81 21.08 -20.70
CA VAL A 302 10.91 22.47 -20.22
C VAL A 302 9.49 22.95 -19.94
N PHE A 303 9.20 23.21 -18.67
CA PHE A 303 7.94 23.79 -18.25
C PHE A 303 8.09 25.30 -18.07
N MET A 304 7.16 26.08 -18.61
CA MET A 304 7.13 27.53 -18.46
C MET A 304 5.73 28.06 -18.16
N LYS A 305 5.67 29.06 -17.29
CA LYS A 305 4.50 29.95 -17.15
C LYS A 305 4.87 31.32 -17.71
N ASN A 306 4.05 31.84 -18.61
CA ASN A 306 4.31 33.12 -19.25
C ASN A 306 3.03 33.93 -19.47
N GLN A 307 3.22 35.22 -19.77
CA GLN A 307 2.18 36.06 -20.33
C GLN A 307 2.03 35.75 -21.82
N ASP A 308 0.79 35.59 -22.29
CA ASP A 308 0.46 35.38 -23.70
C ASP A 308 0.59 36.70 -24.46
N VAL A 309 1.80 36.96 -24.96
CA VAL A 309 2.12 38.13 -25.77
C VAL A 309 2.87 37.70 -27.04
N PRO A 310 2.76 38.46 -28.15
CA PRO A 310 3.46 38.14 -29.38
C PRO A 310 4.97 37.96 -29.18
N GLY A 311 5.54 36.95 -29.85
CA GLY A 311 6.99 36.72 -29.91
C GLY A 311 7.57 35.75 -28.86
N VAL A 312 6.81 35.34 -27.83
CA VAL A 312 7.31 34.42 -26.79
C VAL A 312 7.74 33.08 -27.38
N ILE A 313 6.89 32.43 -28.17
CA ILE A 313 7.20 31.13 -28.78
C ILE A 313 8.44 31.23 -29.68
N GLY A 314 8.50 32.26 -30.53
CA GLY A 314 9.64 32.49 -31.41
C GLY A 314 10.94 32.64 -30.62
N ARG A 315 10.91 33.41 -29.52
CA ARG A 315 12.07 33.60 -28.66
C ARG A 315 12.54 32.30 -28.00
N VAL A 316 11.61 31.49 -27.49
CA VAL A 316 11.93 30.18 -26.92
C VAL A 316 12.58 29.28 -27.97
N GLY A 317 11.99 29.20 -29.17
CA GLY A 317 12.54 28.42 -30.27
C GLY A 317 13.95 28.88 -30.69
N THR A 318 14.17 30.19 -30.76
CA THR A 318 15.49 30.76 -31.06
C THR A 318 16.51 30.40 -29.99
N ILE A 319 16.21 30.60 -28.70
CA ILE A 319 17.15 30.30 -27.60
C ILE A 319 17.53 28.82 -27.60
N LEU A 320 16.54 27.92 -27.75
CA LEU A 320 16.81 26.48 -27.80
C LEU A 320 17.65 26.11 -29.04
N GLY A 321 17.33 26.67 -30.21
CA GLY A 321 18.06 26.42 -31.45
C GLY A 321 19.49 26.95 -31.44
N GLU A 322 19.74 28.14 -30.89
CA GLU A 322 21.08 28.72 -30.74
C GLU A 322 21.97 27.90 -29.79
N ASN A 323 21.34 27.19 -28.84
CA ASN A 323 22.03 26.27 -27.94
C ASN A 323 22.01 24.81 -28.45
N HIS A 324 21.65 24.58 -29.71
CA HIS A 324 21.61 23.27 -30.35
C HIS A 324 20.69 22.24 -29.68
N ILE A 325 19.62 22.69 -29.01
CA ILE A 325 18.63 21.82 -28.36
C ILE A 325 17.44 21.62 -29.31
N ASN A 326 17.21 20.37 -29.72
CA ASN A 326 16.08 20.03 -30.58
C ASN A 326 14.75 19.98 -29.80
N ILE A 327 13.66 20.40 -30.46
CA ILE A 327 12.31 20.39 -29.91
C ILE A 327 11.51 19.26 -30.57
N ALA A 328 11.21 18.22 -29.79
CA ALA A 328 10.40 17.09 -30.25
C ALA A 328 8.89 17.37 -30.17
N ASN A 329 8.46 18.18 -29.21
CA ASN A 329 7.06 18.59 -29.07
C ASN A 329 6.98 19.95 -28.37
N PHE A 330 6.05 20.80 -28.79
CA PHE A 330 5.78 22.08 -28.14
C PHE A 330 4.28 22.19 -27.91
N SER A 331 3.85 22.09 -26.66
CA SER A 331 2.44 22.26 -26.28
C SER A 331 2.24 23.58 -25.54
N LEU A 332 1.24 24.35 -25.96
CA LEU A 332 0.87 25.62 -25.37
C LEU A 332 -0.60 25.59 -24.96
N GLY A 333 -0.85 25.94 -23.70
CA GLY A 333 -2.17 26.21 -23.17
C GLY A 333 -2.34 27.68 -22.82
N ARG A 334 -3.55 28.21 -22.99
CA ARG A 334 -3.91 29.57 -22.58
C ARG A 334 -5.13 29.54 -21.68
N ARG A 335 -5.15 30.39 -20.65
CA ARG A 335 -6.34 30.56 -19.81
C ARG A 335 -7.45 31.29 -20.57
N GLU A 336 -8.61 30.65 -20.71
CA GLU A 336 -9.76 31.21 -21.44
C GLU A 336 -10.50 32.30 -20.66
N ASN A 337 -10.62 32.15 -19.34
CA ASN A 337 -11.32 33.11 -18.48
C ASN A 337 -10.37 34.22 -17.99
N HIS A 338 -10.34 35.31 -18.74
CA HIS A 338 -9.63 36.54 -18.38
C HIS A 338 -10.35 37.35 -17.31
N ALA A 339 -9.70 37.59 -16.17
CA ALA A 339 -10.24 38.46 -15.13
C ALA A 339 -10.25 39.96 -15.52
N ARG A 340 -9.40 40.36 -16.47
CA ARG A 340 -9.30 41.74 -17.00
C ARG A 340 -9.02 41.71 -18.51
N PRO A 341 -9.81 42.42 -19.35
CA PRO A 341 -9.57 42.50 -20.81
C PRO A 341 -8.24 43.17 -21.17
N ASP A 342 -7.74 44.04 -20.28
CA ASP A 342 -6.59 44.91 -20.56
C ASP A 342 -5.23 44.29 -20.17
N GLN A 343 -5.21 43.04 -19.69
CA GLN A 343 -4.00 42.34 -19.29
C GLN A 343 -3.77 41.09 -20.15
N PRO A 344 -2.51 40.73 -20.47
CA PRO A 344 -2.22 39.51 -21.24
C PRO A 344 -2.60 38.23 -20.48
N ALA A 345 -2.97 37.18 -21.22
CA ALA A 345 -3.38 35.90 -20.63
C ALA A 345 -2.24 35.24 -19.89
N GLU A 346 -2.57 34.44 -18.89
CA GLU A 346 -1.63 33.43 -18.43
C GLU A 346 -1.62 32.28 -19.43
N ALA A 347 -0.43 31.88 -19.83
CA ALA A 347 -0.18 30.74 -20.69
C ALA A 347 0.84 29.81 -20.04
N ILE A 348 0.68 28.52 -20.36
CA ILE A 348 1.60 27.45 -19.97
C ILE A 348 2.18 26.85 -21.23
N ALA A 349 3.50 26.73 -21.27
CA ALA A 349 4.20 25.99 -22.31
C ALA A 349 4.90 24.77 -21.69
N VAL A 350 4.73 23.63 -22.35
CA VAL A 350 5.49 22.41 -22.05
C VAL A 350 6.20 22.00 -23.32
N VAL A 351 7.53 22.06 -23.30
CA VAL A 351 8.39 21.79 -24.45
C VAL A 351 9.16 20.50 -24.20
N HIS A 352 8.95 19.49 -25.02
CA HIS A 352 9.71 18.25 -25.00
C HIS A 352 10.98 18.42 -25.83
N ILE A 353 12.11 18.15 -25.21
CA ILE A 353 13.45 18.29 -25.79
C ILE A 353 14.16 16.94 -25.78
N ASP A 354 15.10 16.76 -26.69
CA ASP A 354 15.77 15.47 -26.86
C ASP A 354 16.86 15.21 -25.81
N GLU A 355 17.38 16.26 -25.17
CA GLU A 355 18.49 16.20 -24.22
C GLU A 355 18.20 17.09 -23.00
N PRO A 356 18.81 16.81 -21.82
CA PRO A 356 18.65 17.66 -20.64
C PRO A 356 19.08 19.10 -20.90
N ILE A 357 18.26 20.06 -20.48
CA ILE A 357 18.58 21.49 -20.59
C ILE A 357 19.49 21.94 -19.45
N SER A 358 20.53 22.71 -19.78
CA SER A 358 21.44 23.27 -18.78
C SER A 358 20.87 24.52 -18.09
N GLU A 359 21.28 24.75 -16.84
CA GLU A 359 20.85 25.92 -16.07
C GLU A 359 21.17 27.28 -16.74
N PRO A 360 22.31 27.48 -17.44
CA PRO A 360 22.55 28.70 -18.21
C PRO A 360 21.48 28.99 -19.26
N VAL A 361 21.01 27.96 -19.98
CA VAL A 361 19.97 28.11 -21.01
C VAL A 361 18.60 28.37 -20.38
N LEU A 362 18.27 27.68 -19.28
CA LEU A 362 17.07 28.00 -18.49
C LEU A 362 17.09 29.44 -17.97
N ALA A 363 18.24 29.92 -17.49
CA ALA A 363 18.39 31.29 -17.04
C ALA A 363 18.18 32.30 -18.17
N GLU A 364 18.59 31.97 -19.40
CA GLU A 364 18.30 32.79 -20.58
C GLU A 364 16.80 32.87 -20.89
N LEU A 365 16.08 31.74 -20.83
CA LEU A 365 14.62 31.71 -21.00
C LEU A 365 13.93 32.61 -19.95
N ARG A 366 14.38 32.58 -18.69
CA ARG A 366 13.85 33.40 -17.60
C ARG A 366 14.13 34.89 -17.75
N ARG A 367 15.09 35.32 -18.58
CA ARG A 367 15.35 36.75 -18.85
C ARG A 367 14.27 37.37 -19.74
N SER A 368 13.47 36.57 -20.44
CA SER A 368 12.35 37.08 -21.23
C SER A 368 11.30 37.71 -20.31
N PRO A 369 10.92 38.99 -20.49
CA PRO A 369 9.99 39.69 -19.58
C PRO A 369 8.60 39.02 -19.44
N ALA A 370 8.20 38.32 -20.49
CA ALA A 370 6.94 37.58 -20.55
C ALA A 370 6.98 36.26 -19.75
N VAL A 371 8.16 35.65 -19.57
CA VAL A 371 8.33 34.38 -18.85
C VAL A 371 8.37 34.67 -17.35
N LYS A 372 7.40 34.13 -16.61
CA LYS A 372 7.30 34.30 -15.15
C LYS A 372 7.93 33.15 -14.38
N PHE A 373 7.95 31.97 -14.98
CA PHE A 373 8.55 30.78 -14.40
C PHE A 373 9.06 29.88 -15.53
N ALA A 374 10.23 29.26 -15.33
CA ALA A 374 10.76 28.23 -16.22
C ALA A 374 11.61 27.23 -15.44
N CYS A 375 11.40 25.94 -15.64
CA CYS A 375 12.23 24.88 -15.06
C CYS A 375 12.36 23.68 -16.03
N ALA A 376 13.44 22.92 -15.85
CA ALA A 376 13.51 21.57 -16.39
C ALA A 376 12.62 20.65 -15.56
N VAL A 377 12.00 19.68 -16.22
CA VAL A 377 11.27 18.58 -15.59
C VAL A 377 11.79 17.27 -16.19
N GLU A 378 12.32 16.43 -15.32
CA GLU A 378 12.91 15.13 -15.65
C GLU A 378 11.98 14.01 -15.19
N LEU A 379 11.61 13.08 -16.09
CA LEU A 379 10.59 12.06 -15.84
C LEU A 379 11.03 10.60 -16.11
N ASP A 380 12.30 10.39 -16.39
CA ASP A 380 12.90 9.08 -16.70
C ASP A 380 13.59 8.41 -15.50
#